data_AF-A0A0P9L3C4-F1
#
_entry.id   AF-A0A0P9L3C4-F1
#
_cell.length_a   1.000
_cell.length_b   1.000
_cell.length_c   1.000
_cell.angle_alpha   90.00
_cell.angle_beta   90.00
_cell.angle_gamma   90.00
#
_symmetry.space_group_name_H-M   'P 1'
#
loop_
_entity.id
_entity.type
_entity.pdbx_description
1 polymer ?
#
loop_
_entity_poly.entity_id
_entity_poly.type
_entity_poly.pdbx_seq_one_letter_code
_entity_poly.pdbx_strand_id
1 'polypeptide(L)'
;MANYEIRLSLDELMGDSSPEVMVEFWNSKLNRGKGDMQFISFVTSSGRGKGYDTVRSQADADGDGILDARDNTLLIALANAFVGIDTLIKKKKVKKPS
;
A
#
# COMPACT_ATOMS: atom_id res chain seq x y z
N MET A 1 -17.50 -7.19 10.87
CA MET A 1 -16.56 -6.34 10.09
C MET A 1 -15.35 -6.06 10.94
N ALA A 2 -14.17 -5.93 10.33
CA ALA A 2 -12.97 -5.57 11.06
C ALA A 2 -13.09 -4.12 11.56
N ASN A 3 -12.51 -3.83 12.73
CA ASN A 3 -12.49 -2.46 13.27
C ASN A 3 -11.39 -1.60 12.65
N TYR A 4 -10.39 -2.26 12.07
CA TYR A 4 -9.23 -1.67 11.46
C TYR A 4 -8.88 -2.49 10.22
N GLU A 5 -8.66 -1.81 9.11
CA GLU A 5 -8.34 -2.40 7.82
C GLU A 5 -7.16 -1.66 7.20
N ILE A 6 -6.23 -2.42 6.65
CA ILE A 6 -5.22 -1.88 5.74
C ILE A 6 -5.66 -2.27 4.34
N ARG A 7 -6.05 -1.28 3.52
CA ARG A 7 -6.49 -1.50 2.14
C ARG A 7 -5.37 -1.09 1.20
N LEU A 8 -5.13 -1.94 0.22
CA LEU A 8 -4.02 -1.82 -0.72
C LEU A 8 -4.56 -1.78 -2.14
N SER A 9 -4.12 -0.81 -2.92
CA SER A 9 -4.41 -0.72 -4.35
C SER A 9 -3.17 -0.31 -5.13
N LEU A 10 -3.19 -0.64 -6.42
CA LEU A 10 -2.23 -0.17 -7.42
C LEU A 10 -2.92 0.82 -8.33
N ASP A 11 -2.36 2.01 -8.47
CA ASP A 11 -2.85 3.02 -9.41
C ASP A 11 -1.69 3.79 -10.04
N GLU A 12 -1.85 4.26 -11.26
CA GLU A 12 -0.84 5.07 -11.95
C GLU A 12 -1.16 6.55 -11.70
N LEU A 13 -0.58 7.10 -10.65
CA LEU A 13 -0.83 8.46 -10.18
C LEU A 13 0.22 9.46 -10.66
N MET A 14 1.45 9.01 -10.96
CA MET A 14 2.55 9.89 -11.36
C MET A 14 2.82 9.95 -12.87
N GLY A 15 2.21 9.08 -13.66
CA GLY A 15 2.35 9.08 -15.12
C GLY A 15 3.74 8.67 -15.61
N ASP A 16 4.53 7.96 -14.80
CA ASP A 16 5.86 7.49 -15.14
C ASP A 16 5.88 6.02 -15.66
N SER A 17 4.68 5.41 -15.73
CA SER A 17 4.44 4.01 -16.08
C SER A 17 4.92 3.00 -15.03
N SER A 18 5.07 3.43 -13.78
CA SER A 18 5.34 2.59 -12.61
C SER A 18 4.23 2.82 -11.59
N PRO A 19 3.19 1.96 -11.53
CA PRO A 19 2.03 2.23 -10.69
C PRO A 19 2.44 2.33 -9.22
N GLU A 20 1.85 3.24 -8.49
CA GLU A 20 2.05 3.42 -7.06
C GLU A 20 1.23 2.43 -6.24
N VAL A 21 1.78 2.01 -5.09
CA VAL A 21 0.99 1.32 -4.07
C VAL A 21 0.40 2.36 -3.14
N MET A 22 -0.92 2.42 -3.12
CA MET A 22 -1.68 3.19 -2.13
C MET A 22 -1.99 2.29 -0.93
N VAL A 23 -1.65 2.78 0.26
CA VAL A 23 -1.89 2.11 1.55
C VAL A 23 -2.87 2.97 2.34
N GLU A 24 -4.11 2.53 2.44
CA GLU A 24 -5.16 3.19 3.22
C GLU A 24 -5.36 2.48 4.55
N PHE A 25 -5.37 3.26 5.62
CA PHE A 25 -5.64 2.77 6.96
C PHE A 25 -7.05 3.19 7.34
N TRP A 26 -7.99 2.26 7.20
CA TRP A 26 -9.41 2.50 7.44
C TRP A 26 -9.80 2.03 8.84
N ASN A 27 -10.59 2.84 9.54
CA ASN A 27 -11.00 2.57 10.91
C ASN A 27 -12.51 2.76 11.07
N SER A 28 -13.20 1.70 11.48
CA SER A 28 -14.68 1.67 11.57
C SER A 28 -15.24 2.63 12.63
N LYS A 29 -14.42 3.03 13.61
CA LYS A 29 -14.85 3.88 14.72
C LYS A 29 -14.88 5.37 14.35
N LEU A 30 -14.20 5.74 13.27
CA LEU A 30 -14.21 7.11 12.77
C LEU A 30 -15.58 7.49 12.20
N ASN A 31 -15.78 8.79 11.95
CA ASN A 31 -17.00 9.35 11.39
C ASN A 31 -18.29 8.83 12.07
N ARG A 32 -18.34 8.94 13.40
CA ARG A 32 -19.48 8.48 14.24
C ARG A 32 -19.82 6.99 14.04
N GLY A 33 -18.80 6.14 13.88
CA GLY A 33 -18.97 4.70 13.70
C GLY A 33 -19.38 4.27 12.29
N LYS A 34 -19.41 5.19 11.32
CA LYS A 34 -19.58 4.85 9.89
C LYS A 34 -18.28 4.34 9.27
N GLY A 35 -17.18 4.58 9.95
CA GLY A 35 -15.85 4.31 9.49
C GLY A 35 -15.35 5.33 8.49
N ASP A 36 -14.05 5.57 8.53
CA ASP A 36 -13.40 6.54 7.66
C ASP A 36 -11.93 6.15 7.46
N MET A 37 -11.32 6.76 6.46
CA MET A 37 -9.88 6.71 6.28
C MET A 37 -9.23 7.52 7.41
N GLN A 38 -8.38 6.87 8.19
CA GLN A 38 -7.58 7.52 9.23
C GLN A 38 -6.36 8.21 8.62
N PHE A 39 -5.66 7.52 7.72
CA PHE A 39 -4.52 8.05 6.96
C PHE A 39 -4.26 7.23 5.70
N ILE A 40 -3.48 7.82 4.80
CA ILE A 40 -3.08 7.25 3.52
C ILE A 40 -1.59 7.47 3.28
N SER A 41 -0.93 6.44 2.78
CA SER A 41 0.45 6.50 2.32
C SER A 41 0.57 6.04 0.88
N PHE A 42 1.58 6.57 0.18
CA PHE A 42 1.93 6.17 -1.17
C PHE A 42 3.35 5.65 -1.16
N VAL A 43 3.52 4.43 -1.64
CA VAL A 43 4.83 3.83 -1.87
C VAL A 43 5.07 3.73 -3.37
N THR A 44 6.22 4.22 -3.79
CA THR A 44 6.61 4.38 -5.19
C THR A 44 7.91 3.66 -5.47
N SER A 45 8.16 3.41 -6.75
CA SER A 45 9.44 2.88 -7.23
C SER A 45 10.32 4.04 -7.70
N SER A 46 11.58 4.07 -7.30
CA SER A 46 12.56 5.06 -7.79
C SER A 46 12.92 4.89 -9.27
N GLY A 47 12.37 3.88 -9.97
CA GLY A 47 12.49 3.75 -11.40
C GLY A 47 11.93 2.44 -11.96
N ARG A 48 11.70 2.42 -13.27
CA ARG A 48 11.11 1.27 -13.96
C ARG A 48 11.86 -0.04 -13.66
N GLY A 49 11.10 -1.06 -13.25
CA GLY A 49 11.62 -2.39 -12.95
C GLY A 49 12.35 -2.52 -11.60
N LYS A 50 12.47 -1.43 -10.82
CA LYS A 50 12.91 -1.51 -9.43
C LYS A 50 11.72 -1.85 -8.52
N GLY A 51 12.01 -2.50 -7.39
CA GLY A 51 11.03 -2.67 -6.31
C GLY A 51 10.60 -1.32 -5.74
N TYR A 52 9.51 -1.34 -4.97
CA TYR A 52 9.01 -0.15 -4.28
C TYR A 52 9.99 0.20 -3.16
N ASP A 53 10.45 1.45 -3.12
CA ASP A 53 11.55 1.87 -2.22
C ASP A 53 11.37 3.28 -1.63
N THR A 54 10.36 4.02 -2.08
CA THR A 54 10.20 5.43 -1.75
C THR A 54 8.80 5.70 -1.22
N VAL A 55 8.69 6.14 0.04
CA VAL A 55 7.44 6.61 0.65
C VAL A 55 7.27 8.10 0.38
N ARG A 56 6.11 8.50 -0.17
CA ARG A 56 5.82 9.91 -0.52
C ARG A 56 4.92 10.63 0.48
N SER A 57 4.17 9.88 1.28
CA SER A 57 3.32 10.41 2.36
C SER A 57 3.58 9.58 3.59
N GLN A 58 4.15 10.18 4.63
CA GLN A 58 4.44 9.47 5.87
C GLN A 58 3.13 9.16 6.61
N ALA A 59 3.11 8.01 7.27
CA ALA A 59 2.03 7.53 8.10
C ALA A 59 2.64 6.79 9.29
N ASP A 60 2.03 6.91 10.46
CA ASP A 60 2.39 6.17 11.67
C ASP A 60 1.92 4.72 11.49
N ALA A 61 2.77 3.91 10.86
CA ALA A 61 2.44 2.57 10.42
C ALA A 61 2.69 1.54 11.52
N ASP A 62 3.60 1.83 12.46
CA ASP A 62 3.83 0.97 13.64
C ASP A 62 2.95 1.35 14.85
N GLY A 63 2.34 2.53 14.84
CA GLY A 63 1.37 2.98 15.83
C GLY A 63 2.00 3.52 17.11
N ASP A 64 3.28 3.88 17.09
CA ASP A 64 3.99 4.41 18.25
C ASP A 64 3.86 5.94 18.42
N GLY A 65 3.18 6.60 17.49
CA GLY A 65 2.91 8.03 17.51
C GLY A 65 4.05 8.89 16.98
N ILE A 66 5.11 8.30 16.42
CA ILE A 66 6.28 9.01 15.88
C ILE A 66 6.44 8.65 14.40
N LEU A 67 6.46 9.65 13.53
CA LEU A 67 6.75 9.45 12.11
C LEU A 67 8.26 9.29 11.89
N ASP A 68 8.75 8.06 11.77
CA ASP A 68 10.17 7.77 11.62
C ASP A 68 10.51 6.75 10.49
N ALA A 69 11.76 6.30 10.46
CA ALA A 69 12.25 5.39 9.43
C ALA A 69 11.66 3.96 9.53
N ARG A 70 11.19 3.56 10.71
CA ARG A 70 10.55 2.25 10.93
C ARG A 70 9.22 2.19 10.21
N ASP A 71 8.43 3.26 10.26
CA ASP A 71 7.19 3.36 9.48
C ASP A 71 7.43 3.13 8.00
N ASN A 72 8.41 3.87 7.44
CA ASN A 72 8.74 3.78 6.04
C ASN A 72 9.21 2.37 5.67
N THR A 73 9.98 1.71 6.54
CA THR A 73 10.43 0.33 6.35
C THR A 73 9.25 -0.64 6.26
N LEU A 74 8.26 -0.50 7.14
CA LEU A 74 7.06 -1.33 7.13
C LEU A 74 6.20 -1.10 5.90
N LEU A 75 5.98 0.17 5.52
CA LEU A 75 5.19 0.53 4.34
C LEU A 75 5.83 -0.02 3.05
N ILE A 76 7.14 0.10 2.92
CA ILE A 76 7.91 -0.46 1.79
C ILE A 76 7.81 -1.99 1.76
N ALA A 77 7.99 -2.67 2.89
CA ALA A 77 7.89 -4.12 2.97
C ALA A 77 6.48 -4.60 2.58
N LEU A 78 5.44 -3.94 3.08
CA LEU A 78 4.05 -4.25 2.77
C LEU A 78 3.74 -4.06 1.27
N ALA A 79 4.16 -2.94 0.69
CA ALA A 79 3.96 -2.63 -0.73
C ALA A 79 4.60 -3.70 -1.64
N ASN A 80 5.85 -4.07 -1.37
CA ASN A 80 6.53 -5.10 -2.14
C ASN A 80 5.88 -6.48 -2.00
N ALA A 81 5.43 -6.85 -0.79
CA ALA A 81 4.71 -8.10 -0.57
C ALA A 81 3.39 -8.14 -1.37
N PHE A 82 2.62 -7.04 -1.33
CA PHE A 82 1.38 -6.89 -2.08
C PHE A 82 1.58 -7.04 -3.58
N VAL A 83 2.55 -6.30 -4.15
CA VAL A 83 2.86 -6.36 -5.58
C VAL A 83 3.35 -7.74 -5.99
N GLY A 84 4.14 -8.39 -5.15
CA GLY A 84 4.56 -9.78 -5.35
C GLY A 84 3.35 -10.72 -5.48
N ILE A 85 2.39 -10.62 -4.56
CA ILE A 85 1.14 -11.39 -4.58
C ILE A 85 0.32 -11.10 -5.86
N ASP A 86 0.07 -9.83 -6.17
CA ASP A 86 -0.70 -9.40 -7.35
C ASP A 86 -0.06 -9.92 -8.65
N THR A 87 1.27 -9.78 -8.77
CA THR A 87 2.04 -10.28 -9.92
C THR A 87 1.88 -11.80 -10.07
N LEU A 88 1.98 -12.57 -8.98
CA LEU A 88 1.81 -14.02 -9.02
C LEU A 88 0.39 -14.44 -9.40
N ILE A 89 -0.63 -13.72 -8.89
CA ILE A 89 -2.04 -13.95 -9.25
C ILE A 89 -2.25 -13.69 -10.74
N LYS A 90 -1.76 -12.56 -11.27
CA LYS A 90 -1.84 -12.22 -12.69
C LYS A 90 -1.12 -13.26 -13.57
N LYS A 91 0.08 -13.71 -13.19
CA LYS A 91 0.79 -14.79 -13.89
C LYS A 91 0.01 -16.10 -13.93
N LYS A 92 -0.66 -16.49 -12.83
CA LYS A 92 -1.52 -17.68 -12.79
C LYS A 92 -2.74 -17.55 -13.72
N LYS A 93 -3.35 -16.36 -13.82
CA LYS A 93 -4.47 -16.11 -14.74
C LYS A 93 -4.05 -16.27 -16.22
N VAL A 94 -2.86 -15.80 -16.58
CA VAL A 94 -2.31 -15.94 -17.95
C VAL A 94 -2.02 -17.41 -18.31
N LYS A 95 -1.63 -18.22 -17.33
CA LYS A 95 -1.28 -19.64 -17.54
C LYS A 95 -2.46 -20.63 -17.50
N LYS A 96 -3.71 -20.19 -17.37
CA LYS A 96 -4.86 -21.11 -17.37
C LYS A 96 -4.91 -21.85 -18.71
N PRO A 97 -4.75 -23.19 -18.74
CA PRO A 97 -4.75 -23.96 -19.98
C PRO A 97 -6.18 -24.14 -20.50
N SER A 98 -6.28 -24.20 -21.84
CA SER A 98 -7.44 -24.62 -22.63
C SER A 98 -7.82 -26.07 -22.38
#